data_AF-A0A0F8XGB2-F1
#
_entry.id   AF-A0A0F8XGB2-F1
#
_cell.length_a   1.000
_cell.length_b   1.000
_cell.length_c   1.000
_cell.angle_alpha   90.00
_cell.angle_beta   90.00
_cell.angle_gamma   90.00
#
_symmetry.space_group_name_H-M   'P 1'
#
loop_
_entity.id
_entity.type
_entity.pdbx_description
1 polymer ?
#
loop_
_entity_poly.entity_id
_entity_poly.type
_entity_poly.pdbx_seq_one_letter_code
_entity_poly.pdbx_strand_id
1 'polypeptide(L)'
;MRIDQVLLGVALTCAGMAGAQTAEPALGWLSDSVTPRVDASPRPRSAPAQVAVNALPAPVTVAPLGAPDLNRIGVFAPERAGLDRELWGASEAATLVRLLLRDRTGALPAARELFSDILLAELDPPRRGADKSLFLARPMLRVYSAWPVAAIGTRRR
;
A
#
# COMPACT_ATOMS: atom_id res chain seq x y z
N MET A 1 43.59 -29.09 41.73
CA MET A 1 42.38 -29.89 41.45
C MET A 1 41.25 -28.94 41.06
N ARG A 2 40.66 -29.14 39.86
CA ARG A 2 39.31 -28.69 39.42
C ARG A 2 39.10 -27.26 38.88
N ILE A 3 40.02 -26.68 38.08
CA ILE A 3 39.68 -25.58 37.16
C ILE A 3 39.31 -26.12 35.76
N ASP A 4 39.94 -27.21 35.32
CA ASP A 4 39.67 -27.83 34.00
C ASP A 4 38.25 -28.38 33.82
N GLN A 5 37.51 -28.63 34.90
CA GLN A 5 36.16 -29.19 34.82
C GLN A 5 35.07 -28.14 34.59
N VAL A 6 35.37 -26.85 34.78
CA VAL A 6 34.40 -25.77 34.52
C VAL A 6 34.38 -25.42 33.02
N LEU A 7 35.54 -25.50 32.35
CA LEU A 7 35.65 -25.20 30.93
C LEU A 7 34.97 -26.25 30.04
N LEU A 8 34.97 -27.52 30.45
CA LEU A 8 34.30 -28.58 29.67
C LEU A 8 32.76 -28.49 29.75
N GLY A 9 32.21 -27.95 30.84
CA GLY A 9 30.76 -27.81 31.03
C GLY A 9 30.13 -26.67 30.23
N VAL A 10 30.87 -25.56 30.04
CA VAL A 10 30.38 -24.36 29.33
C VAL A 10 30.46 -24.51 27.81
N ALA A 11 31.43 -25.28 27.29
CA ALA A 11 31.56 -25.52 25.86
C ALA A 11 30.41 -26.39 25.29
N LEU A 12 29.78 -27.24 26.11
CA LEU A 12 28.75 -28.18 25.65
C LEU A 12 27.35 -27.56 25.50
N THR A 13 27.12 -26.34 26.00
CA THR A 13 25.77 -25.73 26.00
C THR A 13 25.50 -24.81 24.82
N CYS A 14 26.50 -24.42 24.02
CA CYS A 14 26.32 -23.48 22.91
C CYS A 14 25.99 -24.11 21.55
N ALA A 15 26.03 -25.44 21.41
CA ALA A 15 25.81 -26.11 20.12
C ALA A 15 24.33 -26.41 19.78
N GLY A 16 23.38 -26.02 20.64
CA GLY A 16 21.99 -26.50 20.58
C GLY A 16 20.96 -25.61 19.85
N MET A 17 21.30 -24.40 19.39
CA MET A 17 20.32 -23.50 18.76
C MET A 17 20.65 -23.22 17.29
N ALA A 18 20.60 -24.27 16.46
CA ALA A 18 20.45 -24.14 15.02
C ALA A 18 19.12 -24.78 14.61
N GLY A 19 18.02 -24.14 15.02
CA GLY A 19 16.71 -24.45 14.44
C GLY A 19 16.65 -23.89 13.03
N ALA A 20 16.52 -24.76 12.03
CA ALA A 20 16.19 -24.35 10.67
C ALA A 20 14.88 -23.56 10.71
N GLN A 21 14.94 -22.28 10.38
CA GLN A 21 13.76 -21.43 10.29
C GLN A 21 13.11 -21.75 8.95
N THR A 22 12.20 -22.73 8.95
CA THR A 22 11.28 -22.93 7.83
C THR A 22 10.55 -21.61 7.64
N ALA A 23 10.64 -21.03 6.44
CA ALA A 23 9.92 -19.82 6.10
C ALA A 23 8.41 -20.12 6.16
N GLU A 24 7.79 -19.85 7.30
CA GLU A 24 6.35 -19.85 7.44
C GLU A 24 5.79 -18.83 6.45
N PRO A 25 4.88 -19.22 5.54
CA PRO A 25 4.26 -18.27 4.65
C PRO A 25 3.50 -17.25 5.51
N ALA A 26 3.90 -15.99 5.43
CA ALA A 26 3.48 -14.91 6.33
C ALA A 26 1.98 -14.55 6.30
N LEU A 27 1.15 -15.33 5.58
CA LEU A 27 -0.29 -15.11 5.45
C LEU A 27 -1.02 -16.45 5.54
N GLY A 28 -1.16 -16.98 6.77
CA GLY A 28 -1.91 -18.21 7.04
C GLY A 28 -3.37 -18.18 6.55
N TRP A 29 -3.97 -16.99 6.42
CA TRP A 29 -5.33 -16.83 5.89
C TRP A 29 -5.45 -17.08 4.38
N LEU A 30 -4.34 -17.04 3.62
CA LEU A 30 -4.38 -17.31 2.19
C LEU A 30 -4.52 -18.81 1.90
N SER A 31 -3.99 -19.66 2.78
CA SER A 31 -4.02 -21.12 2.64
C SER A 31 -5.43 -21.69 2.78
N ASP A 32 -6.26 -21.10 3.65
CA ASP A 32 -7.65 -21.53 3.86
C ASP A 32 -8.61 -21.06 2.75
N SER A 33 -8.17 -20.14 1.88
CA SER A 33 -9.02 -19.50 0.87
C SER A 33 -9.14 -20.30 -0.45
N VAL A 34 -8.38 -21.38 -0.61
CA VAL A 34 -8.37 -22.21 -1.84
C VAL A 34 -8.92 -23.61 -1.55
N THR A 35 -10.18 -23.69 -1.14
CA THR A 35 -10.93 -24.95 -1.22
C THR A 35 -11.87 -24.88 -2.43
N PRO A 36 -11.63 -25.64 -3.52
CA PRO A 36 -12.58 -25.73 -4.61
C PRO A 36 -13.84 -26.43 -4.10
N ARG A 37 -14.91 -25.66 -3.88
CA ARG A 37 -16.22 -26.22 -3.56
C ARG A 37 -16.83 -26.82 -4.81
N VAL A 38 -16.71 -28.14 -4.96
CA VAL A 38 -17.42 -28.89 -6.01
C VAL A 38 -18.78 -29.31 -5.46
N ASP A 39 -19.74 -28.38 -5.46
CA ASP A 39 -21.15 -28.71 -5.26
C ASP A 39 -21.77 -29.03 -6.63
N ALA A 40 -21.62 -30.28 -7.08
CA ALA A 40 -22.37 -30.77 -8.23
C ALA A 40 -23.77 -31.21 -7.77
N SER A 41 -24.71 -30.27 -7.66
CA SER A 41 -26.13 -30.62 -7.54
C SER A 41 -26.68 -30.97 -8.93
N PRO A 42 -27.37 -32.13 -9.12
CA PRO A 42 -28.00 -32.45 -10.39
C PRO A 42 -29.16 -31.47 -10.66
N ARG A 43 -28.93 -30.46 -11.48
CA ARG A 43 -29.98 -29.53 -11.93
C ARG A 43 -30.91 -30.27 -12.91
N PRO A 44 -32.26 -30.14 -12.78
CA PRO A 44 -33.18 -30.66 -13.79
C PRO A 44 -32.85 -30.04 -15.16
N ARG A 45 -32.66 -30.88 -16.18
CA ARG A 45 -32.33 -30.45 -17.56
C ARG A 45 -33.56 -29.78 -18.18
N SER A 46 -33.62 -28.46 -18.10
CA SER A 46 -34.55 -27.64 -18.89
C SER A 46 -33.91 -26.27 -19.17
N ALA A 47 -32.83 -26.30 -19.94
CA ALA A 47 -32.31 -25.16 -20.69
C ALA A 47 -31.59 -25.75 -21.92
N PRO A 48 -31.63 -25.10 -23.10
CA PRO A 48 -30.89 -25.58 -24.25
C PRO A 48 -29.43 -25.74 -23.86
N ALA A 49 -28.83 -26.90 -24.20
CA ALA A 49 -27.44 -27.18 -23.89
C ALA A 49 -26.58 -26.10 -24.56
N GLN A 50 -26.13 -25.13 -23.77
CA GLN A 50 -25.04 -24.25 -24.18
C GLN A 50 -23.78 -25.12 -24.19
N VAL A 51 -23.55 -25.78 -25.32
CA VAL A 51 -22.32 -26.53 -25.56
C VAL A 51 -21.20 -25.51 -25.72
N ALA A 52 -20.21 -25.57 -24.82
CA ALA A 52 -19.05 -24.70 -24.93
C ALA A 52 -18.30 -24.99 -26.24
N VAL A 53 -18.04 -23.95 -27.04
CA VAL A 53 -17.31 -24.07 -28.31
C VAL A 53 -15.85 -24.47 -28.07
N ASN A 54 -15.29 -24.13 -26.90
CA ASN A 54 -13.97 -24.55 -26.45
C ASN A 54 -13.86 -24.47 -24.91
N ALA A 55 -12.79 -25.03 -24.36
CA ALA A 55 -12.46 -24.99 -22.92
C ALA A 55 -11.62 -23.75 -22.52
N LEU A 56 -11.53 -22.74 -23.37
CA LEU A 56 -10.77 -21.53 -23.03
C LEU A 56 -11.57 -20.71 -22.00
N PRO A 57 -10.90 -20.17 -20.97
CA PRO A 57 -11.54 -19.22 -20.07
C PRO A 57 -12.11 -18.05 -20.87
N ALA A 58 -13.37 -17.70 -20.63
CA ALA A 58 -13.94 -16.47 -21.16
C ALA A 58 -13.13 -15.27 -20.66
N PRO A 59 -13.01 -14.17 -21.45
CA PRO A 59 -12.32 -12.97 -21.00
C PRO A 59 -12.98 -12.44 -19.72
N VAL A 60 -12.26 -12.55 -18.59
CA VAL A 60 -12.69 -12.03 -17.30
C VAL A 60 -12.42 -10.53 -17.27
N THR A 61 -13.47 -9.72 -17.27
CA THR A 61 -13.37 -8.27 -17.07
C THR A 61 -13.74 -7.95 -15.63
N VAL A 62 -12.78 -7.42 -14.87
CA VAL A 62 -12.99 -6.90 -13.51
C VAL A 62 -13.17 -5.39 -13.57
N ALA A 63 -14.34 -4.91 -13.17
CA ALA A 63 -14.57 -3.52 -12.83
C ALA A 63 -14.64 -3.41 -11.30
N PRO A 64 -13.87 -2.52 -10.65
CA PRO A 64 -13.96 -2.34 -9.22
C PRO A 64 -15.35 -1.82 -8.84
N LEU A 65 -16.08 -2.59 -8.05
CA LEU A 65 -17.39 -2.22 -7.54
C LEU A 65 -17.21 -1.16 -6.44
N GLY A 66 -17.74 0.05 -6.65
CA GLY A 66 -17.65 1.13 -5.66
C GLY A 66 -16.25 1.72 -5.48
N ALA A 67 -15.43 1.76 -6.54
CA ALA A 67 -14.07 2.30 -6.46
C ALA A 67 -14.04 3.69 -5.80
N PRO A 68 -13.23 3.91 -4.74
CA PRO A 68 -13.10 5.21 -4.13
C PRO A 68 -12.53 6.22 -5.14
N ASP A 69 -13.00 7.47 -5.08
CA ASP A 69 -12.42 8.53 -5.89
C ASP A 69 -10.99 8.80 -5.42
N LEU A 70 -10.02 8.42 -6.24
CA LEU A 70 -8.60 8.56 -5.93
C LEU A 70 -8.20 10.00 -5.61
N ASN A 71 -8.88 10.99 -6.19
CA ASN A 71 -8.57 12.40 -5.94
C ASN A 71 -9.04 12.88 -4.57
N ARG A 72 -9.95 12.15 -3.93
CA ARG A 72 -10.45 12.44 -2.59
C ARG A 72 -9.57 11.83 -1.50
N ILE A 73 -8.82 10.76 -1.79
CA ILE A 73 -8.03 10.04 -0.79
C ILE A 73 -7.02 10.96 -0.08
N GLY A 74 -6.97 10.87 1.24
CA GLY A 74 -6.04 11.57 2.12
C GLY A 74 -5.68 10.76 3.37
N VAL A 75 -4.79 11.31 4.19
CA VAL A 75 -4.31 10.75 5.47
C VAL A 75 -5.13 11.28 6.65
N PHE A 76 -5.66 12.50 6.55
CA PHE A 76 -6.47 13.10 7.60
C PHE A 76 -7.57 14.01 7.05
N ALA A 77 -8.57 14.24 7.89
CA ALA A 77 -9.68 15.13 7.57
C ALA A 77 -9.22 16.61 7.49
N PRO A 78 -9.61 17.36 6.45
CA PRO A 78 -9.07 18.70 6.15
C PRO A 78 -9.24 19.71 7.29
N GLU A 79 -10.27 19.53 8.12
CA GLU A 79 -10.60 20.39 9.25
C GLU A 79 -9.48 20.39 10.32
N ARG A 80 -8.68 19.32 10.42
CA ARG A 80 -7.51 19.28 11.32
C ARG A 80 -6.43 20.30 10.95
N ALA A 81 -6.31 20.61 9.66
CA ALA A 81 -5.39 21.62 9.15
C ALA A 81 -6.07 22.98 8.94
N GLY A 82 -7.33 23.14 9.38
CA GLY A 82 -8.12 24.35 9.14
C GLY A 82 -8.47 24.58 7.66
N LEU A 83 -8.43 23.53 6.84
CA LEU A 83 -8.75 23.60 5.42
C LEU A 83 -10.24 23.30 5.19
N ASP A 84 -10.83 23.98 4.21
CA ASP A 84 -12.16 23.64 3.71
C ASP A 84 -12.07 22.40 2.82
N ARG A 85 -13.04 21.48 2.94
CA ARG A 85 -13.12 20.27 2.11
C ARG A 85 -13.26 20.60 0.62
N GLU A 86 -13.93 21.70 0.29
CA GLU A 86 -14.13 22.18 -1.09
C GLU A 86 -13.00 23.11 -1.59
N LEU A 87 -11.80 23.09 -0.99
CA LEU A 87 -10.67 23.96 -1.35
C LEU A 87 -10.45 24.08 -2.87
N TRP A 88 -10.62 22.99 -3.61
CA TRP A 88 -10.41 22.91 -5.05
C TRP A 88 -11.63 23.19 -5.91
N GLY A 89 -12.82 23.33 -5.33
CA GLY A 89 -14.10 23.24 -6.03
C GLY A 89 -14.26 24.19 -7.22
N ALA A 90 -13.67 25.39 -7.16
CA ALA A 90 -13.71 26.39 -8.23
C ALA A 90 -12.52 26.33 -9.21
N SER A 91 -11.51 25.52 -8.92
CA SER A 91 -10.29 25.43 -9.73
C SER A 91 -10.41 24.42 -10.85
N GLU A 92 -9.60 24.60 -11.90
CA GLU A 92 -9.44 23.62 -12.96
C GLU A 92 -8.33 22.62 -12.59
N ALA A 93 -8.59 21.32 -12.73
CA ALA A 93 -7.63 20.27 -12.36
C ALA A 93 -6.25 20.43 -13.02
N ALA A 94 -6.19 20.75 -14.32
CA ALA A 94 -4.93 20.95 -15.02
C ALA A 94 -4.11 22.12 -14.43
N THR A 95 -4.80 23.17 -13.98
CA THR A 95 -4.17 24.30 -13.29
C THR A 95 -3.62 23.89 -11.93
N LEU A 96 -4.39 23.11 -11.16
CA LEU A 96 -3.92 22.56 -9.88
C LEU A 96 -2.70 21.66 -10.06
N VAL A 97 -2.71 20.74 -11.02
CA VAL A 97 -1.58 19.86 -11.32
C VAL A 97 -0.31 20.66 -11.60
N ARG A 98 -0.38 21.69 -12.46
CA ARG A 98 0.78 22.56 -12.72
C ARG A 98 1.29 23.25 -11.47
N LEU A 99 0.39 23.70 -10.59
CA LEU A 99 0.77 24.33 -9.32
C LEU A 99 1.37 23.31 -8.35
N LEU A 100 0.81 22.11 -8.23
CA LEU A 100 1.30 21.06 -7.32
C LEU A 100 2.73 20.64 -7.71
N LEU A 101 3.02 20.52 -9.01
CA LEU A 101 4.33 20.11 -9.52
C LEU A 101 5.41 21.20 -9.50
N ARG A 102 5.09 22.45 -9.10
CA ARG A 102 6.10 23.50 -8.97
C ARG A 102 7.13 23.16 -7.90
N ASP A 103 8.39 23.48 -8.18
CA ASP A 103 9.45 23.42 -7.19
C ASP A 103 9.18 24.40 -6.03
N ARG A 104 9.41 23.93 -4.82
CA ARG A 104 9.20 24.65 -3.55
C ARG A 104 10.40 24.52 -2.61
N THR A 105 11.57 24.11 -3.10
CA THR A 105 12.80 24.02 -2.31
C THR A 105 13.15 25.32 -1.57
N GLY A 106 12.89 26.48 -2.19
CA GLY A 106 13.11 27.81 -1.60
C GLY A 106 11.94 28.40 -0.78
N ALA A 107 10.83 27.68 -0.59
CA ALA A 107 9.68 28.21 0.13
C ALA A 107 9.95 28.35 1.64
N LEU A 108 9.33 29.34 2.28
CA LEU A 108 9.34 29.51 3.74
C LEU A 108 8.88 28.20 4.44
N PRO A 109 9.41 27.88 5.64
CA PRO A 109 9.03 26.66 6.36
C PRO A 109 7.52 26.50 6.54
N ALA A 110 6.82 27.55 7.00
CA ALA A 110 5.37 27.52 7.19
C ALA A 110 4.59 27.27 5.87
N ALA A 111 5.08 27.78 4.74
CA ALA A 111 4.45 27.52 3.44
C ALA A 111 4.65 26.06 2.98
N ARG A 112 5.77 25.44 3.35
CA ARG A 112 6.04 24.01 3.11
C ARG A 112 5.18 23.10 3.99
N GLU A 113 4.95 23.50 5.23
CA GLU A 113 4.06 22.80 6.17
C GLU A 113 2.62 22.85 5.65
N LEU A 114 2.10 24.03 5.35
CA LEU A 114 0.77 24.17 4.75
C LEU A 114 0.62 23.37 3.45
N PHE A 115 1.64 23.40 2.58
CA PHE A 115 1.60 22.62 1.35
C PHE A 115 1.57 21.11 1.63
N SER A 116 2.34 20.64 2.62
CA SER A 116 2.29 19.24 3.07
C SER A 116 0.91 18.88 3.61
N ASP A 117 0.28 19.77 4.36
CA ASP A 117 -1.07 19.56 4.89
C ASP A 117 -2.10 19.44 3.77
N ILE A 118 -2.02 20.32 2.76
CA ILE A 118 -2.87 20.28 1.57
C ILE A 118 -2.69 18.97 0.78
N LEU A 119 -1.47 18.42 0.71
CA LEU A 119 -1.19 17.16 0.02
C LEU A 119 -1.70 15.92 0.76
N LEU A 120 -1.77 15.99 2.09
CA LEU A 120 -2.16 14.90 2.97
C LEU A 120 -3.65 14.95 3.37
N ALA A 121 -4.34 16.06 3.18
CA ALA A 121 -5.74 16.22 3.52
C ALA A 121 -6.69 15.49 2.54
N GLU A 122 -7.79 14.96 3.08
CA GLU A 122 -8.90 14.33 2.34
C GLU A 122 -9.81 15.40 1.71
N LEU A 123 -9.32 16.06 0.65
CA LEU A 123 -10.01 17.17 -0.05
C LEU A 123 -10.87 16.68 -1.21
N ASP A 124 -12.04 17.30 -1.41
CA ASP A 124 -12.90 16.99 -2.55
C ASP A 124 -12.24 17.38 -3.88
N PRO A 125 -12.41 16.58 -4.93
CA PRO A 125 -11.85 16.90 -6.25
C PRO A 125 -12.44 18.20 -6.81
N PRO A 126 -11.71 18.91 -7.69
CA PRO A 126 -12.24 20.08 -8.38
C PRO A 126 -13.47 19.71 -9.21
N ARG A 127 -14.49 20.58 -9.24
CA ARG A 127 -15.71 20.31 -10.02
C ARG A 127 -15.45 20.23 -11.53
N ARG A 128 -14.33 20.81 -12.01
CA ARG A 128 -13.97 20.86 -13.44
C ARG A 128 -12.71 20.05 -13.73
N GLY A 129 -12.86 19.04 -14.58
CA GLY A 129 -11.73 18.26 -15.09
C GLY A 129 -11.12 17.32 -14.07
N ALA A 130 -11.88 16.90 -13.04
CA ALA A 130 -11.43 15.88 -12.09
C ALA A 130 -11.05 14.59 -12.83
N ASP A 131 -9.75 14.35 -12.97
CA ASP A 131 -9.17 13.15 -13.53
C ASP A 131 -8.10 12.60 -12.58
N LYS A 132 -7.50 11.45 -12.93
CA LYS A 132 -6.48 10.81 -12.07
C LYS A 132 -5.17 11.60 -12.00
N SER A 133 -4.97 12.62 -12.85
CA SER A 133 -3.71 13.36 -12.91
C SER A 133 -3.48 14.20 -11.65
N LEU A 134 -4.54 14.68 -11.00
CA LEU A 134 -4.44 15.42 -9.73
C LEU A 134 -3.92 14.52 -8.60
N PHE A 135 -4.45 13.30 -8.48
CA PHE A 135 -3.93 12.30 -7.55
C PHE A 135 -2.46 11.97 -7.82
N LEU A 136 -2.08 11.76 -9.09
CA LEU A 136 -0.70 11.45 -9.47
C LEU A 136 0.26 12.64 -9.26
N ALA A 137 -0.24 13.86 -9.37
CA ALA A 137 0.54 15.08 -9.15
C ALA A 137 0.78 15.37 -7.67
N ARG A 138 -0.04 14.81 -6.77
CA ARG A 138 0.26 14.83 -5.34
C ARG A 138 1.45 13.89 -5.14
N PRO A 139 2.61 14.41 -4.70
CA PRO A 139 3.64 13.51 -4.22
C PRO A 139 3.06 12.87 -2.97
N MET A 140 2.56 11.64 -3.12
CA MET A 140 2.08 10.80 -2.03
C MET A 140 3.30 10.50 -1.18
N LEU A 141 3.62 11.47 -0.33
CA LEU A 141 4.68 11.53 0.66
C LEU A 141 6.02 10.98 0.17
N ARG A 142 7.03 11.85 0.15
CA ARG A 142 8.46 11.49 0.10
C ARG A 142 8.83 10.75 1.40
N VAL A 143 8.16 9.62 1.69
CA VAL A 143 8.29 8.75 2.87
C VAL A 143 9.73 8.28 3.04
N TYR A 144 10.54 8.32 1.98
CA TYR A 144 11.90 7.77 2.01
C TYR A 144 13.04 8.78 2.19
N SER A 145 12.82 10.11 2.13
CA SER A 145 13.96 11.03 2.15
C SER A 145 14.49 11.41 3.52
N ALA A 146 13.87 10.92 4.59
CA ALA A 146 14.27 11.21 5.96
C ALA A 146 14.71 9.95 6.75
N TRP A 147 14.81 8.78 6.12
CA TRP A 147 15.44 7.63 6.77
C TRP A 147 16.94 7.63 6.48
N PRO A 148 17.84 7.84 7.46
CA PRO A 148 19.25 7.59 7.27
C PRO A 148 19.47 6.08 7.17
N VAL A 149 19.50 5.54 5.95
CA VAL A 149 19.96 4.15 5.67
C VAL A 149 21.50 4.04 5.80
N ALA A 150 22.17 5.02 6.41
CA ALA A 150 23.62 5.01 6.63
C ALA A 150 24.06 4.27 7.92
N ALA A 151 23.14 3.73 8.73
CA ALA A 151 23.48 3.04 9.98
C ALA A 151 23.37 1.50 9.90
N ILE A 152 23.29 0.92 8.69
CA ILE A 152 23.33 -0.53 8.51
C ILE A 152 24.76 -0.93 8.11
N GLY A 153 25.56 -1.24 9.12
CA GLY A 153 26.62 -2.24 9.01
C GLY A 153 27.93 -1.81 8.37
N THR A 154 28.75 -1.02 9.09
CA THR A 154 30.21 -1.16 8.98
C THR A 154 30.76 -1.82 10.23
N ARG A 155 30.54 -3.13 10.36
CA ARG A 155 31.42 -3.95 11.21
C ARG A 155 32.68 -4.20 10.39
N ARG A 156 33.67 -3.30 10.55
CA ARG A 156 35.04 -3.58 10.09
C ARG A 156 35.51 -4.85 10.79
N ARG A 157 35.93 -5.83 10.01
CA ARG A 157 36.95 -6.79 10.43
C ARG A 157 38.31 -6.09 10.37
#